data_AF-A0A7V8XIA5-F1
#
_entry.id   AF-A0A7V8XIA5-F1
#
_cell.length_a   1.000
_cell.length_b   1.000
_cell.length_c   1.000
_cell.angle_alpha   90.00
_cell.angle_beta   90.00
_cell.angle_gamma   90.00
#
_symmetry.space_group_name_H-M   'P 1'
#
loop_
_entity.id
_entity.type
_entity.pdbx_description
1 polymer ?
#
loop_
_entity_poly.entity_id
_entity_poly.type
_entity_poly.pdbx_seq_one_letter_code
_entity_poly.pdbx_strand_id
1 'polypeptide(L)' 'MLDHLGEAEAAARLLRAVELVCRDRPRTREIGGSASTSWVGDAVAVRV' A
#
# COMPACT_ATOMS: atom_id res chain seq x y z
N MET A 1 2.52 -12.81 -4.71
CA MET A 1 3.95 -13.19 -4.72
C MET A 1 4.42 -13.62 -3.33
N LEU A 2 4.39 -12.75 -2.30
CA LEU A 2 4.82 -13.13 -0.93
C LEU A 2 4.15 -14.41 -0.40
N ASP A 3 2.83 -14.51 -0.57
CA ASP A 3 2.07 -15.70 -0.21
C ASP A 3 2.55 -16.98 -0.94
N HIS A 4 2.90 -16.84 -2.23
CA HIS A 4 3.45 -17.95 -3.02
C HIS A 4 4.87 -18.36 -2.58
N LEU A 5 5.61 -17.47 -1.93
CA LEU A 5 6.92 -17.74 -1.34
C LEU A 5 6.84 -18.35 0.06
N GLY A 6 5.62 -18.56 0.60
CA GLY A 6 5.39 -19.02 1.97
C GLY A 6 5.34 -17.90 3.01
N GLU A 7 5.45 -16.63 2.60
CA GLU A 7 5.47 -15.46 3.48
C GLU A 7 4.06 -14.90 3.71
N ALA A 8 3.15 -15.75 4.18
CA ALA A 8 1.72 -15.42 4.32
C ALA A 8 1.47 -14.25 5.30
N GLU A 9 2.22 -14.18 6.41
CA GLU A 9 2.08 -13.09 7.38
C GLU A 9 2.52 -11.74 6.79
N ALA A 10 3.65 -11.72 6.07
CA ALA A 10 4.14 -10.53 5.38
C ALA A 10 3.16 -10.07 4.29
N ALA A 11 2.59 -11.02 3.53
CA ALA A 11 1.55 -10.73 2.54
C ALA A 11 0.33 -10.07 3.19
N ALA A 12 -0.15 -10.61 4.32
CA ALA A 12 -1.29 -10.08 5.03
C ALA A 12 -1.01 -8.69 5.63
N ARG A 13 0.19 -8.46 6.19
CA ARG A 13 0.62 -7.13 6.68
C ARG A 13 0.63 -6.09 5.56
N LEU A 14 1.23 -6.43 4.42
CA LEU A 14 1.27 -5.54 3.27
C LEU A 14 -0.14 -5.20 2.75
N LEU A 15 -1.02 -6.19 2.66
CA LEU A 15 -2.39 -5.97 2.19
C LEU A 15 -3.15 -5.01 3.12
N ARG A 16 -3.06 -5.19 4.45
CA ARG A 16 -3.65 -4.26 5.42
C ARG A 16 -3.11 -2.84 5.29
N ALA A 17 -1.80 -2.69 5.09
CA ALA A 17 -1.18 -1.37 4.89
C ALA A 17 -1.73 -0.68 3.64
N VAL A 18 -1.87 -1.42 2.53
CA VAL A 18 -2.46 -0.90 1.29
C VAL A 18 -3.92 -0.50 1.49
N GLU A 19 -4.73 -1.33 2.15
CA GLU A 19 -6.13 -1.03 2.44
C GLU A 19 -6.30 0.28 3.23
N LEU A 20 -5.45 0.50 4.25
CA LEU A 20 -5.44 1.72 5.04
C LEU A 20 -5.10 2.96 4.19
N VAL A 21 -4.07 2.88 3.34
CA VAL A 21 -3.68 3.98 2.45
C VAL A 21 -4.78 4.30 1.44
N CYS A 22 -5.42 3.28 0.86
CA CYS A 22 -6.50 3.45 -0.10
C CYS A 22 -7.73 4.15 0.52
N ARG A 23 -8.03 3.88 1.80
CA ARG A 23 -9.12 4.53 2.51
C ARG A 23 -8.84 6.01 2.77
N ASP A 24 -7.65 6.33 3.28
CA ASP A 24 -7.42 7.58 4.00
C ASP A 24 -6.42 8.57 3.34
N ARG A 25 -5.98 8.32 2.09
CA ARG A 25 -4.93 9.07 1.34
C ARG A 25 -3.50 8.55 1.61
N PRO A 26 -2.49 8.89 0.79
CA PRO A 26 -2.50 9.59 -0.52
C PRO A 26 -3.10 8.78 -1.68
N ARG A 27 -3.66 9.49 -2.69
CA ARG A 27 -4.16 8.92 -3.96
C ARG A 27 -3.40 9.51 -5.13
N THR A 28 -3.03 8.67 -6.08
CA THR A 28 -2.38 9.08 -7.32
C THR A 28 -3.37 9.70 -8.32
N ARG A 29 -2.83 10.32 -9.38
CA ARG A 29 -3.60 11.11 -10.35
C ARG A 29 -4.62 10.28 -11.14
N GLU A 30 -4.25 9.05 -11.48
CA GLU A 30 -5.09 8.09 -12.22
C GLU A 30 -6.36 7.69 -11.46
N ILE A 31 -6.40 7.85 -10.14
CA ILE A 31 -7.56 7.56 -9.29
C ILE A 31 -8.12 8.83 -8.62
N GLY A 32 -7.92 9.99 -9.26
CA GLY A 32 -8.53 11.26 -8.85
C GLY A 32 -7.82 11.98 -7.70
N GLY A 33 -6.56 11.65 -7.41
CA GLY A 33 -5.73 12.37 -6.46
C GLY A 33 -4.65 13.23 -7.10
N SER A 34 -3.70 13.69 -6.29
CA SER A 34 -2.56 14.51 -6.72
C SER A 34 -1.22 13.99 -6.24
N ALA A 35 -1.20 12.82 -5.58
CA ALA A 35 0.02 12.25 -5.05
C ALA A 35 0.91 11.66 -6.14
N SER A 36 2.22 11.71 -5.94
CA SER A 36 3.16 10.93 -6.72
C SER A 36 3.08 9.45 -6.33
N THR A 37 3.55 8.58 -7.22
CA THR A 37 3.71 7.15 -6.94
C THR A 37 4.62 6.91 -5.72
N SER A 38 5.71 7.68 -5.60
CA SER A 38 6.63 7.58 -4.46
C SER A 38 5.94 7.91 -3.13
N TRP A 39 5.12 8.95 -3.09
CA TRP A 39 4.40 9.32 -1.87
C TRP A 39 3.42 8.23 -1.44
N VAL A 40 2.73 7.57 -2.38
CA VAL A 40 1.89 6.40 -2.05
C VAL A 40 2.74 5.24 -1.53
N GLY A 41 3.90 4.97 -2.14
CA GLY A 41 4.84 3.96 -1.66
C GLY A 41 5.32 4.23 -0.23
N ASP A 42 5.73 5.47 0.06
CA ASP A 42 6.17 5.89 1.40
C ASP A 42 5.03 5.74 2.43
N ALA A 43 3.80 6.08 2.04
CA ALA A 43 2.63 5.95 2.91
C ALA A 43 2.29 4.49 3.24
N VAL A 44 2.53 3.55 2.30
CA VAL A 44 2.42 2.12 2.55
C VAL A 44 3.55 1.65 3.47
N ALA A 45 4.80 2.05 3.21
CA ALA A 45 5.97 1.62 3.97
C ALA A 45 5.88 1.93 5.47
N VAL A 46 5.34 3.10 5.85
CA VAL A 46 5.17 3.46 7.27
C VAL A 46 4.02 2.71 7.98
N ARG A 47 3.26 1.87 7.26
CA ARG A 47 2.09 1.11 7.76
C ARG A 47 2.27 -0.41 7.74
N VAL A 48 3.42 -0.91 7.28
CA VAL A 48 3.77 -2.34 7.26
C VAL A 48 4.50 -2.73 8.54
#